data_AF-F3GPA1-F1
#
_entry.id   AF-F3GPA1-F1
#
_cell.length_a   1.000
_cell.length_b   1.000
_cell.length_c   1.000
_cell.angle_alpha   90.00
_cell.angle_beta   90.00
_cell.angle_gamma   90.00
#
_symmetry.space_group_name_H-M   'P 1'
#
loop_
_entity.id
_entity.type
_entity.pdbx_description
1 polymer ?
#
loop_
_entity_poly.entity_id
_entity_poly.type
_entity_poly.pdbx_seq_one_letter_code
_entity_poly.pdbx_strand_id
1 'polypeptide(L)' 'KKIDKTLQLIKDEEYGWCESCGVEIGIRRLEARPTADQCVDCKTLAEIKEKQVGK' A
#
# COMPACT_ATOMS: atom_id res chain seq x y z
N LYS A 1 -5.96 6.12 13.58
CA LYS A 1 -5.73 6.91 12.34
C LYS A 1 -5.50 6.04 11.09
N LYS A 2 -4.57 5.07 11.06
CA LYS A 2 -4.41 4.20 9.86
C LYS A 2 -5.59 3.26 9.63
N ILE A 3 -6.14 2.68 10.71
CA ILE A 3 -7.31 1.79 10.64
C ILE A 3 -8.53 2.54 10.11
N ASP A 4 -8.77 3.76 10.57
CA ASP A 4 -9.88 4.61 10.09
C ASP A 4 -9.80 4.88 8.59
N LYS A 5 -8.59 5.15 8.07
CA LYS A 5 -8.35 5.32 6.63
C LYS A 5 -8.64 4.03 5.87
N THR A 6 -8.17 2.89 6.36
CA THR A 6 -8.44 1.59 5.73
C THR A 6 -9.93 1.28 5.69
N LEU A 7 -10.68 1.58 6.75
CA LEU A 7 -12.14 1.41 6.76
C LEU A 7 -12.84 2.31 5.74
N GLN A 8 -12.32 3.51 5.51
CA GLN A 8 -12.83 4.41 4.48
C GLN A 8 -12.59 3.85 3.07
N LEU A 9 -11.38 3.35 2.78
CA LEU A 9 -11.06 2.70 1.51
C LEU A 9 -11.94 1.47 1.22
N ILE A 10 -12.34 0.72 2.25
CA ILE A 10 -13.29 -0.39 2.09
C ILE A 10 -14.68 0.11 1.70
N LYS A 11 -15.14 1.23 2.28
CA LYS A 11 -16.42 1.86 1.91
C LYS A 11 -16.40 2.43 0.50
N ASP A 12 -15.25 2.95 0.09
CA ASP A 12 -15.06 3.57 -1.21
C ASP A 12 -14.71 2.54 -2.31
N GLU A 13 -14.71 1.23 -1.98
CA GLU A 13 -14.39 0.10 -2.87
C GLU A 13 -12.96 0.14 -3.48
N GLU A 14 -12.07 0.98 -2.93
CA GLU A 14 -10.67 1.13 -3.33
C GLU A 14 -9.73 0.22 -2.50
N TYR A 15 -10.27 -0.56 -1.57
CA TYR A 15 -9.47 -1.46 -0.76
C TYR A 15 -8.81 -2.57 -1.58
N GLY A 16 -7.52 -2.77 -1.35
CA GLY A 16 -6.74 -3.80 -2.05
C GLY A 16 -6.12 -3.33 -3.36
N TRP A 17 -6.17 -2.03 -3.67
CA TRP A 17 -5.51 -1.43 -4.83
C TRP A 17 -4.32 -0.57 -4.41
N CYS A 18 -3.26 -0.59 -5.22
CA CYS A 18 -2.08 0.21 -4.98
C CYS A 18 -2.34 1.69 -5.30
N GLU A 19 -2.17 2.57 -4.32
CA GLU A 19 -2.38 4.02 -4.48
C GLU A 19 -1.43 4.68 -5.51
N SER A 20 -0.30 4.03 -5.85
CA SER A 20 0.73 4.59 -6.72
C SER A 20 0.63 4.15 -8.18
N CYS A 21 0.13 2.95 -8.45
CA CYS A 21 0.08 2.40 -9.80
C CYS A 21 -1.27 1.79 -10.19
N GLY A 22 -2.23 1.74 -9.27
CA GLY A 22 -3.60 1.26 -9.54
C GLY A 22 -3.70 -0.25 -9.78
N VAL A 23 -2.67 -1.04 -9.45
CA VAL A 23 -2.71 -2.52 -9.55
C VAL A 23 -3.22 -3.15 -8.26
N GLU A 24 -3.76 -4.37 -8.35
CA GLU A 24 -4.18 -5.13 -7.18
C GLU A 24 -3.00 -5.46 -6.25
N ILE A 25 -3.20 -5.26 -4.95
CA ILE A 25 -2.30 -5.67 -3.90
C ILE A 25 -2.59 -7.15 -3.61
N GLY A 26 -1.58 -8.01 -3.80
CA GLY A 26 -1.76 -9.45 -3.61
C GLY A 26 -2.34 -9.81 -2.23
N ILE A 27 -3.32 -10.72 -2.22
CA ILE A 27 -4.09 -11.12 -1.02
C ILE A 27 -3.18 -11.47 0.16
N ARG A 28 -2.14 -12.27 -0.05
CA ARG A 28 -1.17 -12.65 0.99
C ARG A 28 -0.53 -11.45 1.71
N ARG A 29 -0.36 -10.32 1.02
CA ARG A 29 0.18 -9.08 1.60
C ARG A 29 -0.86 -8.37 2.46
N LEU A 30 -2.11 -8.34 2.03
CA LEU A 30 -3.22 -7.76 2.80
C LEU A 30 -3.53 -8.62 4.03
N GLU A 31 -3.44 -9.96 3.93
CA GLU A 31 -3.57 -10.85 5.09
C GLU A 31 -2.47 -10.60 6.13
N ALA A 32 -1.22 -10.43 5.68
CA ALA A 32 -0.11 -10.10 6.57
C ALA A 32 -0.20 -8.67 7.13
N ARG A 33 -0.65 -7.72 6.31
CA ARG A 33 -0.74 -6.29 6.64
C ARG A 33 -1.97 -5.67 5.98
N PRO A 34 -3.14 -5.67 6.65
CA PRO A 34 -4.39 -5.20 6.06
C PRO A 34 -4.41 -3.69 5.84
N THR A 35 -3.46 -2.94 6.41
CA THR A 35 -3.32 -1.49 6.21
C THR A 35 -2.27 -1.14 5.14
N ALA A 36 -1.96 -2.05 4.21
CA ALA A 36 -0.99 -1.78 3.15
C ALA A 36 -1.64 -0.95 2.03
N ASP A 37 -1.13 0.26 1.80
CA ASP A 37 -1.62 1.18 0.75
C ASP A 37 -0.93 0.98 -0.62
N GLN A 38 0.18 0.22 -0.66
CA GLN A 38 1.02 0.03 -1.86
C GLN A 38 1.33 -1.44 -2.15
N CYS A 39 1.44 -1.78 -3.44
CA CYS A 39 1.94 -3.07 -3.91
C CYS A 39 3.43 -3.29 -3.54
N VAL A 40 3.92 -4.52 -3.71
CA VAL A 40 5.30 -4.89 -3.37
C VAL A 40 6.31 -4.07 -4.14
N ASP A 41 6.11 -3.88 -5.45
CA ASP A 41 7.03 -3.16 -6.32
C ASP A 41 7.12 -1.67 -5.97
N CYS A 42 5.98 -0.99 -5.82
CA CYS A 42 5.94 0.41 -5.43
C CYS A 42 6.56 0.63 -4.05
N LYS A 43 6.31 -0.29 -3.10
CA LYS A 43 6.93 -0.20 -1.79
C LYS A 43 8.45 -0.40 -1.86
N THR A 44 8.91 -1.34 -2.67
CA THR A 44 10.35 -1.60 -2.88
C THR A 44 11.03 -0.40 -3.51
N LEU A 45 10.41 0.21 -4.53
CA LEU A 45 10.90 1.43 -5.17
C LEU A 45 10.95 2.61 -4.20
N ALA A 46 9.94 2.76 -3.35
CA ALA A 46 9.93 3.78 -2.30
C ALA A 46 11.12 3.58 -1.35
N GLU A 47 11.36 2.36 -0.86
CA GLU A 47 12.47 2.08 0.05
C GLU A 47 13.85 2.28 -0.61
N ILE A 48 13.99 1.98 -1.91
CA ILE A 48 15.21 2.29 -2.67
C ILE A 48 15.41 3.81 -2.74
N LYS A 49 14.37 4.58 -3.07
CA LYS A 49 14.42 6.05 -3.13
C LYS A 49 14.76 6.65 -1.77
N GLU A 50 14.16 6.16 -0.69
CA GLU A 50 14.45 6.60 0.68
C GLU A 50 15.94 6.40 1.03
N LYS A 51 16.52 5.26 0.63
CA LYS A 51 17.96 4.99 0.83
C LYS A 51 18.88 5.88 -0.03
N GLN A 52 18.44 6.28 -1.21
CA GLN A 52 19.22 7.14 -2.11
C GLN A 52 19.17 8.62 -1.73
N VAL A 53 18.02 9.10 -1.25
CA VAL A 53 17.82 10.50 -0.85
C VAL A 53 18.41 10.78 0.54
N GLY A 54 18.58 9.76 1.38
CA GLY A 54 19.20 9.89 2.70
C GLY A 54 20.73 10.04 2.70
N LYS A 55 21.36 10.45 1.59
CA LYS A 55 22.82 10.63 1.47
C LYS A 55 23.20 12.02 0.98
#